data_AF-A0A3B9UEW2-F1
#
_entry.id   AF-A0A3B9UEW2-F1
#
_cell.length_a   1.000
_cell.length_b   1.000
_cell.length_c   1.000
_cell.angle_alpha   90.00
_cell.angle_beta   90.00
_cell.angle_gamma   90.00
#
_symmetry.space_group_name_H-M   'P 1'
#
loop_
_entity.id
_entity.type
_entity.pdbx_description
1 polymer ?
#
loop_
_entity_poly.entity_id
_entity_poly.type
_entity_poly.pdbx_seq_one_letter_code
_entity_poly.pdbx_strand_id
1 'polypeptide(L)'
;YIAENEGKTYYIIPVRGKGLWGPIWGYISLNEDGTSVFGATFGHKSETPGLGAEITTEFFTGQFPGKVVYSDSYTGIEVRKGDASGNQQVDGISGGTITSVGVQYMLENCLKPYQAYLKSRGTVSAAAPSDADTTATIATL
;
A
#
# COMPACT_ATOMS: atom_id res chain seq x y z
N TYR A 1 9.24 1.86 10.57
CA TYR A 1 8.82 2.71 11.70
C TYR A 1 7.52 2.17 12.28
N ILE A 2 7.23 2.48 13.53
CA ILE A 2 5.93 2.21 14.16
C ILE A 2 5.38 3.59 14.56
N ALA A 3 4.12 3.84 14.24
CA ALA A 3 3.42 5.06 14.64
C ALA A 3 2.18 4.68 15.46
N GLU A 4 1.85 5.51 16.45
CA GLU A 4 0.63 5.40 17.23
C GLU A 4 -0.19 6.67 17.03
N ASN A 5 -1.46 6.52 16.69
CA ASN A 5 -2.39 7.63 16.56
C ASN A 5 -3.78 7.19 17.01
N GLU A 6 -4.41 7.97 17.90
CA GLU A 6 -5.74 7.68 18.45
C GLU A 6 -5.90 6.24 18.99
N GLY A 7 -4.84 5.71 19.63
CA GLY A 7 -4.82 4.36 20.17
C GLY A 7 -4.63 3.24 19.13
N LYS A 8 -4.45 3.56 17.85
CA LYS A 8 -4.17 2.61 16.78
C LYS A 8 -2.68 2.57 16.45
N THR A 9 -2.17 1.37 16.19
CA THR A 9 -0.78 1.15 15.77
C THR A 9 -0.67 1.03 14.25
N TYR A 10 0.33 1.67 13.67
CA TYR A 10 0.64 1.60 12.24
C TYR A 10 2.07 1.16 12.00
N TYR A 11 2.26 0.23 11.07
CA TYR A 11 3.58 -0.26 10.67
C TYR A 11 3.99 0.37 9.33
N ILE A 12 4.98 1.26 9.35
CA ILE A 12 5.43 2.00 8.18
C ILE A 12 6.72 1.37 7.65
N ILE A 13 6.67 0.87 6.42
CA ILE A 13 7.74 0.12 5.80
C ILE A 13 8.33 0.96 4.67
N PRO A 14 9.63 1.34 4.74
CA PRO A 14 10.30 1.94 3.59
C PRO A 14 10.48 0.89 2.49
N VAL A 15 10.18 1.27 1.27
CA VAL A 15 10.34 0.41 0.09
C VAL A 15 11.23 1.09 -0.95
N ARG A 16 12.01 0.29 -1.67
CA ARG A 16 12.91 0.79 -2.71
C ARG A 16 13.03 -0.24 -3.84
N GLY A 17 13.03 0.26 -5.07
CA GLY A 17 13.14 -0.58 -6.26
C GLY A 17 13.70 0.19 -7.45
N LYS A 18 13.41 -0.33 -8.64
CA LYS A 18 13.87 0.20 -9.93
C LYS A 18 12.67 0.39 -10.85
N GLY A 19 12.48 1.61 -11.35
CA GLY A 19 11.58 1.95 -12.44
C GLY A 19 12.26 1.81 -13.80
N LEU A 20 11.74 2.50 -14.83
CA LEU A 20 12.31 2.44 -16.17
C LEU A 20 13.66 3.17 -16.23
N TRP A 21 13.70 4.41 -15.77
CA TRP A 21 14.84 5.31 -15.93
C TRP A 21 15.71 5.42 -14.68
N GLY A 22 15.21 4.99 -13.51
CA GLY A 22 15.99 5.08 -12.29
C GLY A 22 15.37 4.46 -11.06
N PRO A 23 15.96 4.75 -9.88
CA PRO A 23 15.41 4.31 -8.61
C PRO A 23 13.99 4.86 -8.39
N ILE A 24 13.14 4.00 -7.85
CA ILE A 24 11.86 4.35 -7.24
C ILE A 24 11.91 3.97 -5.76
N TRP A 25 11.14 4.66 -4.94
CA TRP A 25 11.07 4.43 -3.50
C TRP A 25 9.71 4.81 -2.97
N GLY A 26 9.47 4.53 -1.70
CA GLY A 26 8.24 4.94 -1.06
C GLY A 26 8.15 4.49 0.38
N TYR A 27 6.95 4.68 0.92
CA TYR A 27 6.52 4.15 2.19
C TYR A 27 5.16 3.51 2.01
N ILE A 28 4.98 2.31 2.56
CA ILE A 28 3.67 1.68 2.72
C ILE A 28 3.41 1.53 4.21
N SER A 29 2.27 2.04 4.67
CA SER A 29 1.82 1.93 6.05
C SER A 29 0.72 0.89 6.14
N LEU A 30 0.86 -0.03 7.10
CA LEU A 30 -0.12 -1.07 7.40
C LEU A 30 -0.84 -0.74 8.69
N ASN A 31 -2.11 -1.15 8.79
CA ASN A 31 -2.90 -1.11 10.01
C ASN A 31 -2.31 -2.05 11.08
N GLU A 32 -2.91 -2.04 12.27
CA GLU A 32 -2.47 -2.85 13.42
C GLU A 32 -2.46 -4.36 13.16
N ASP A 33 -3.28 -4.83 12.21
CA ASP A 33 -3.31 -6.22 11.74
C ASP A 33 -2.03 -6.64 10.99
N GLY A 34 -1.16 -5.69 10.65
CA GLY A 34 0.09 -5.93 9.95
C GLY A 34 -0.07 -6.43 8.50
N THR A 35 -1.25 -6.30 7.91
CA THR A 35 -1.53 -6.77 6.54
C THR A 35 -2.37 -5.81 5.70
N SER A 36 -3.33 -5.11 6.29
CA SER A 36 -4.20 -4.17 5.57
C SER A 36 -3.49 -2.82 5.42
N VAL A 37 -3.50 -2.25 4.23
CA VAL A 37 -2.82 -0.99 3.94
C VAL A 37 -3.65 0.18 4.48
N PHE A 38 -3.04 1.00 5.31
CA PHE A 38 -3.58 2.30 5.72
C PHE A 38 -3.35 3.36 4.63
N GLY A 39 -2.18 3.31 3.98
CA GLY A 39 -1.78 4.28 2.97
C GLY A 39 -0.44 3.92 2.33
N ALA A 40 -0.18 4.49 1.16
CA ALA A 40 1.09 4.33 0.46
C ALA A 40 1.48 5.64 -0.24
N THR A 41 2.78 5.90 -0.31
CA THR A 41 3.34 7.02 -1.09
C THR A 41 4.58 6.54 -1.82
N PHE A 42 4.79 7.07 -3.02
CA PHE A 42 5.94 6.70 -3.85
C PHE A 42 6.65 7.94 -4.39
N GLY A 43 7.90 7.73 -4.76
CA GLY A 43 8.78 8.71 -5.37
C GLY A 43 9.69 8.05 -6.40
N HIS A 44 10.29 8.86 -7.24
CA HIS A 44 11.22 8.41 -8.26
C HIS A 44 12.31 9.43 -8.52
N LYS A 45 13.42 8.96 -9.09
CA LYS A 45 14.53 9.85 -9.47
C LYS A 45 14.25 10.58 -10.79
N SER A 46 13.72 9.87 -11.80
CA SER A 46 13.77 10.34 -13.19
C SER A 46 12.75 9.69 -14.12
N GLU A 47 11.64 9.16 -13.59
CA GLU A 47 10.57 8.67 -14.45
C GLU A 47 9.93 9.84 -15.23
N THR A 48 9.37 9.54 -16.39
CA THR A 48 8.86 10.56 -17.30
C THR A 48 7.52 11.15 -16.79
N PRO A 49 7.38 12.48 -16.64
CA PRO A 49 6.10 13.16 -16.36
C PRO A 49 4.99 12.74 -17.31
N GLY A 50 3.77 12.51 -16.78
CA GLY A 50 2.63 12.02 -17.56
C GLY A 50 2.68 10.53 -17.94
N LEU A 51 3.74 9.81 -17.56
CA LEU A 51 3.89 8.36 -17.69
C LEU A 51 4.29 7.78 -16.33
N GLY A 52 5.45 7.12 -16.22
CA GLY A 52 5.92 6.49 -14.98
C GLY A 52 5.99 7.44 -13.77
N ALA A 53 6.14 8.74 -13.96
CA ALA A 53 6.16 9.69 -12.84
C ALA A 53 4.83 9.76 -12.08
N GLU A 54 3.72 9.36 -12.71
CA GLU A 54 2.39 9.41 -12.08
C GLU A 54 2.24 8.43 -10.91
N ILE A 55 3.24 7.58 -10.63
CA ILE A 55 3.25 6.80 -9.38
C ILE A 55 3.25 7.67 -8.11
N THR A 56 3.57 8.96 -8.22
CA THR A 56 3.58 9.89 -7.08
C THR A 56 2.24 10.60 -6.87
N THR A 57 1.24 10.38 -7.73
CA THR A 57 -0.02 11.13 -7.69
C THR A 57 -1.12 10.35 -7.01
N GLU A 58 -2.15 11.06 -6.54
CA GLU A 58 -3.28 10.47 -5.82
C GLU A 58 -4.07 9.47 -6.67
N PHE A 59 -4.06 9.65 -8.00
CA PHE A 59 -4.63 8.67 -8.92
C PHE A 59 -4.03 7.26 -8.71
N PHE A 60 -2.75 7.18 -8.38
CA PHE A 60 -2.08 5.90 -8.11
C PHE A 60 -2.06 5.56 -6.62
N THR A 61 -1.64 6.48 -5.76
CA THR A 61 -1.49 6.22 -4.31
C THR A 61 -2.82 6.01 -3.60
N GLY A 62 -3.88 6.67 -4.06
CA GLY A 62 -5.23 6.57 -3.49
C GLY A 62 -5.89 5.20 -3.70
N GLN A 63 -5.33 4.33 -4.53
CA GLN A 63 -5.84 2.97 -4.75
C GLN A 63 -5.40 1.97 -3.67
N PHE A 64 -4.38 2.32 -2.88
CA PHE A 64 -3.73 1.42 -1.93
C PHE A 64 -4.46 1.23 -0.59
N PRO A 65 -5.11 2.25 0.02
CA PRO A 65 -5.85 2.07 1.26
C PRO A 65 -6.87 0.91 1.18
N GLY A 66 -6.89 0.06 2.21
CA GLY A 66 -7.76 -1.12 2.28
C GLY A 66 -7.27 -2.36 1.50
N LYS A 67 -6.21 -2.24 0.70
CA LYS A 67 -5.59 -3.41 0.05
C LYS A 67 -4.86 -4.29 1.07
N VAL A 68 -4.65 -5.56 0.74
CA VAL A 68 -4.00 -6.54 1.63
C VAL A 68 -2.64 -6.93 1.06
N VAL A 69 -1.57 -6.85 1.86
CA VAL A 69 -0.22 -7.12 1.35
C VAL A 69 0.25 -8.56 1.52
N TYR A 70 -0.38 -9.35 2.38
CA TYR A 70 -0.05 -10.77 2.55
C TYR A 70 -1.28 -11.65 2.38
N SER A 71 -1.18 -12.64 1.50
CA SER A 71 -2.08 -13.78 1.41
C SER A 71 -1.28 -15.08 1.45
N ASP A 72 -1.99 -16.21 1.37
CA ASP A 72 -1.35 -17.53 1.30
C ASP A 72 -0.58 -17.74 -0.01
N SER A 73 -1.00 -17.08 -1.09
CA SER A 73 -0.44 -17.27 -2.43
C SER A 73 0.54 -16.17 -2.86
N TYR A 74 0.42 -14.95 -2.29
CA TYR A 74 1.18 -13.80 -2.77
C TYR A 74 1.53 -12.79 -1.66
N THR A 75 2.70 -12.17 -1.81
CA THR A 75 3.17 -11.07 -0.95
C THR A 75 3.40 -9.84 -1.81
N GLY A 76 2.72 -8.74 -1.49
CA GLY A 76 2.78 -7.48 -2.23
C GLY A 76 1.40 -7.08 -2.76
N ILE A 77 1.43 -6.16 -3.73
CA ILE A 77 0.27 -5.69 -4.49
C ILE A 77 0.63 -5.80 -5.96
N GLU A 78 -0.19 -6.51 -6.74
CA GLU A 78 -0.07 -6.57 -8.19
C GLU A 78 -0.50 -5.24 -8.82
N VAL A 79 0.26 -4.78 -9.81
CA VAL A 79 -0.04 -3.54 -10.53
C VAL A 79 -0.49 -3.91 -11.95
N ARG A 80 -1.80 -3.82 -12.18
CA ARG A 80 -2.54 -4.34 -13.33
C ARG A 80 -2.65 -3.30 -14.45
N LYS A 81 -3.03 -3.70 -15.68
CA LYS A 81 -3.09 -2.76 -16.83
C LYS A 81 -4.51 -2.21 -17.02
N GLY A 82 -5.09 -1.66 -15.96
CA GLY A 82 -6.45 -1.08 -15.99
C GLY A 82 -7.57 -2.10 -15.78
N ASP A 83 -7.25 -3.29 -15.25
CA ASP A 83 -8.17 -4.39 -14.99
C ASP A 83 -8.09 -4.90 -13.54
N ALA A 84 -7.62 -4.07 -12.60
CA ALA A 84 -7.57 -4.45 -11.19
C ALA A 84 -8.96 -4.69 -10.61
N SER A 85 -9.15 -5.86 -9.99
CA SER A 85 -10.43 -6.24 -9.38
C SER A 85 -10.29 -6.90 -8.01
N GLY A 86 -9.06 -7.28 -7.61
CA GLY A 86 -8.78 -7.94 -6.34
C GLY A 86 -8.27 -7.03 -5.21
N ASN A 87 -8.28 -7.59 -4.00
CA ASN A 87 -7.80 -6.91 -2.78
C ASN A 87 -6.27 -6.77 -2.72
N GLN A 88 -5.52 -7.48 -3.56
CA GLN A 88 -4.08 -7.31 -3.72
C GLN A 88 -3.74 -6.70 -5.09
N GLN A 89 -4.66 -5.97 -5.71
CA GLN A 89 -4.50 -5.41 -7.05
C GLN A 89 -4.80 -3.91 -7.06
N VAL A 90 -4.01 -3.17 -7.82
CA VAL A 90 -4.25 -1.77 -8.19
C VAL A 90 -4.01 -1.60 -9.69
N ASP A 91 -4.60 -0.57 -10.28
CA ASP A 91 -4.34 -0.19 -11.65
C ASP A 91 -3.01 0.56 -11.77
N GLY A 92 -2.22 0.14 -12.75
CA GLY A 92 -0.98 0.77 -13.17
C GLY A 92 -1.21 2.00 -14.03
N ILE A 93 -0.11 2.70 -14.30
CA ILE A 93 -0.15 3.92 -15.09
C ILE A 93 -0.20 3.60 -16.58
N SER A 94 -1.16 4.18 -17.30
CA SER A 94 -1.22 4.13 -18.76
C SER A 94 0.06 4.72 -19.37
N GLY A 95 0.74 3.96 -20.23
CA GLY A 95 2.03 4.34 -20.81
C GLY A 95 3.23 4.26 -19.82
N GLY A 96 2.99 3.97 -18.54
CA GLY A 96 4.00 3.79 -17.49
C GLY A 96 4.17 2.33 -17.05
N THR A 97 4.00 1.36 -17.96
CA THR A 97 3.96 -0.08 -17.62
C THR A 97 5.23 -0.57 -16.94
N ILE A 98 6.42 -0.18 -17.40
CA ILE A 98 7.69 -0.64 -16.80
C ILE A 98 7.85 -0.11 -15.38
N THR A 99 7.49 1.15 -15.15
CA THR A 99 7.49 1.75 -13.80
C THR A 99 6.46 1.08 -12.89
N SER A 100 5.27 0.80 -13.42
CA SER A 100 4.18 0.11 -12.70
C SER A 100 4.61 -1.29 -12.23
N VAL A 101 5.21 -2.08 -13.12
CA VAL A 101 5.81 -3.38 -12.79
C VAL A 101 6.96 -3.22 -11.79
N GLY A 102 7.76 -2.15 -11.91
CA GLY A 102 8.78 -1.80 -10.94
C GLY A 102 8.23 -1.60 -9.53
N VAL A 103 7.07 -0.93 -9.39
CA VAL A 103 6.38 -0.78 -8.10
C VAL A 103 5.91 -2.12 -7.56
N GLN A 104 5.32 -2.98 -8.39
CA GLN A 104 4.91 -4.33 -7.99
C GLN A 104 6.08 -5.11 -7.38
N TYR A 105 7.20 -5.19 -8.10
CA TYR A 105 8.39 -5.90 -7.61
C TYR A 105 9.03 -5.23 -6.40
N MET A 106 9.00 -3.90 -6.32
CA MET A 106 9.47 -3.17 -5.15
C MET A 106 8.68 -3.59 -3.90
N LEU A 107 7.35 -3.62 -3.98
CA LEU A 107 6.50 -4.02 -2.87
C LEU A 107 6.72 -5.49 -2.50
N GLU A 108 6.68 -6.40 -3.49
CA GLU A 108 6.90 -7.82 -3.26
C GLU A 108 8.24 -8.08 -2.54
N ASN A 109 9.33 -7.52 -3.04
CA ASN A 109 10.67 -7.77 -2.50
C ASN A 109 10.88 -7.13 -1.13
N CYS A 110 10.39 -5.90 -0.94
CA CYS A 110 10.58 -5.20 0.33
C CYS A 110 9.67 -5.74 1.43
N LEU A 111 8.48 -6.25 1.13
CA LEU A 111 7.53 -6.72 2.14
C LEU A 111 7.82 -8.13 2.65
N LYS A 112 8.27 -9.04 1.77
CA LYS A 112 8.64 -10.42 2.16
C LYS A 112 9.45 -10.54 3.47
N PRO A 113 10.55 -9.79 3.70
CA PRO A 113 11.32 -9.91 4.93
C PRO A 113 10.60 -9.39 6.19
N TYR A 114 9.59 -8.54 6.06
CA TYR A 114 8.82 -8.04 7.22
C TYR A 114 7.71 -9.00 7.64
N GLN A 115 7.33 -9.98 6.82
CA GLN A 115 6.18 -10.83 7.09
C GLN A 115 6.28 -11.55 8.44
N ALA A 116 7.44 -12.15 8.75
CA ALA A 116 7.63 -12.85 10.03
C ALA A 116 7.59 -11.88 11.22
N TYR A 117 8.19 -10.69 11.08
CA TYR A 117 8.15 -9.65 12.10
C TYR A 117 6.72 -9.20 12.37
N LEU A 118 5.94 -8.90 11.32
CA LEU A 118 4.56 -8.44 11.46
C LEU A 118 3.64 -9.54 12.01
N LYS A 119 3.80 -10.80 11.58
CA LYS A 119 3.06 -11.94 12.17
C LYS A 119 3.34 -12.11 13.67
N SER A 120 4.59 -11.87 14.10
CA SER A 120 4.95 -11.94 15.53
C SER A 120 4.37 -10.78 16.37
N ARG A 121 3.96 -9.68 15.71
CA ARG A 121 3.35 -8.50 16.33
C ARG A 121 1.83 -8.52 16.24
N GLY A 122 1.29 -9.11 15.17
CA GLY A 122 -0.14 -9.21 14.85
C GLY A 122 -0.92 -10.25 15.66
N THR A 123 -0.34 -10.80 16.74
CA THR A 123 -1.10 -11.53 17.76
C THR A 123 -1.43 -10.61 18.94
N VAL A 124 -2.19 -9.55 18.66
CA VAL A 124 -3.19 -9.02 19.59
C VAL A 124 -4.48 -8.89 18.81
N SER A 125 -5.34 -9.90 19.00
CA SER A 125 -6.74 -10.04 18.58
C SER A 125 -7.05 -10.25 17.10
N ALA A 126 -7.20 -11.53 16.73
CA ALA A 126 -8.23 -11.92 15.78
C ALA A 126 -9.62 -11.70 16.40
N ALA A 127 -10.09 -10.45 16.40
CA ALA A 127 -11.50 -10.12 16.52
C ALA A 127 -11.85 -9.23 15.34
N ALA A 128 -12.78 -9.69 14.51
CA ALA A 128 -13.35 -8.92 13.43
C ALA A 128 -13.81 -7.54 13.94
N PRO A 129 -13.69 -6.46 13.17
CA PRO A 129 -14.40 -5.22 13.49
C PRO A 129 -15.89 -5.55 13.53
N SER A 130 -16.48 -5.50 14.72
CA SER A 130 -17.92 -5.51 14.89
C SER A 130 -18.45 -4.17 14.40
N ASP A 131 -19.38 -4.21 13.45
CA ASP A 131 -20.16 -3.05 13.02
C ASP A 131 -20.81 -2.35 14.23
N ALA A 132 -20.31 -1.17 14.58
CA ALA A 132 -21.04 -0.12 15.28
C ALA A 132 -20.18 1.14 15.42
N ASP A 133 -20.28 2.07 14.45
CA ASP A 133 -20.54 3.46 14.83
C ASP A 133 -21.27 4.20 13.68
N THR A 134 -22.55 3.87 13.54
CA THR A 134 -23.51 4.72 12.85
C THR A 134 -24.09 5.64 13.91
N THR A 135 -23.61 6.89 14.01
CA THR A 135 -24.41 8.13 14.18
C THR A 135 -23.54 9.30 14.65
N ALA A 136 -23.33 10.30 13.78
CA ALA A 136 -23.10 11.67 14.23
C ALA A 136 -24.07 12.58 13.48
N THR A 137 -25.12 12.93 14.20
CA THR A 137 -26.28 13.72 13.82
C THR A 137 -25.90 15.16 13.46
N ILE A 138 -26.64 15.68 12.48
CA ILE A 138 -26.71 17.06 12.01
C ILE A 138 -27.03 18.00 13.19
N ALA A 139 -26.30 19.11 13.33
CA ALA A 139 -26.78 20.29 14.03
C ALA A 139 -26.32 21.56 13.30
N THR A 140 -27.28 22.16 12.61
CA THR A 140 -27.29 23.53 12.09
C THR A 140 -27.11 24.54 13.21
N LEU A 141 -26.22 25.53 13.02
CA LEU A 141 -26.45 26.95 13.34
C LEU A 141 -25.66 27.80 12.33
#